data_AF-A0A7C8Z4P2-F1
#
_entry.id   AF-A0A7C8Z4P2-F1
#
_cell.length_a   1.000
_cell.length_b   1.000
_cell.length_c   1.000
_cell.angle_alpha   90.00
_cell.angle_beta   90.00
_cell.angle_gamma   90.00
#
_symmetry.space_group_name_H-M   'P 1'
#
loop_
_entity.id
_entity.type
_entity.pdbx_description
1 polymer ?
#
loop_
_entity_poly.entity_id
_entity_poly.type
_entity_poly.pdbx_seq_one_letter_code
_entity_poly.pdbx_strand_id
1 'polypeptide(L)'
;IDGNSGHLITSGSESCVKLDVVVLEGDFNNEDDEDWSQEEFESHVVKEREGRRPLLTGDLQVTLKEGVGTLGDFTFTDNSSWIRSRKFRLGLKLASGYEGMRIREAKTEAFHVKDHRGELYKKHYPPALKDDVWRLEKIG
;
A
#
# COMPACT_ATOMS: atom_id res chain seq x y z
N ILE A 1 -5.72 -8.75 -15.74
CA ILE A 1 -6.77 -9.10 -16.70
C ILE A 1 -6.33 -8.64 -18.08
N ASP A 2 -6.72 -9.35 -19.12
CA ASP A 2 -6.52 -8.90 -20.49
C ASP A 2 -7.38 -7.65 -20.76
N GLY A 3 -6.77 -6.59 -21.28
CA GLY A 3 -7.43 -5.29 -21.45
C GLY A 3 -8.55 -5.30 -22.51
N ASN A 4 -8.50 -6.25 -23.45
CA ASN A 4 -9.48 -6.33 -24.54
C ASN A 4 -10.67 -7.22 -24.18
N SER A 5 -10.42 -8.33 -23.49
CA SER A 5 -11.43 -9.35 -23.16
C SER A 5 -11.91 -9.29 -21.72
N GLY A 6 -11.20 -8.60 -20.83
CA GLY A 6 -11.48 -8.56 -19.39
C GLY A 6 -11.22 -9.88 -18.66
N HIS A 7 -10.73 -10.92 -19.36
CA HIS A 7 -10.50 -12.23 -18.78
C HIS A 7 -9.17 -12.31 -18.01
N LEU A 8 -9.11 -13.22 -17.05
CA LEU A 8 -7.86 -13.55 -16.37
C LEU A 8 -6.89 -14.20 -17.37
N ILE A 9 -5.64 -13.73 -17.38
CA ILE A 9 -4.58 -14.31 -18.18
C ILE A 9 -3.97 -15.47 -17.39
N THR A 10 -4.32 -16.70 -17.75
CA THR A 10 -3.90 -17.91 -17.03
C THR A 10 -2.73 -18.64 -17.67
N SER A 11 -2.27 -18.20 -18.85
CA SER A 11 -1.17 -18.81 -19.60
C SER A 11 -0.28 -17.74 -20.23
N GLY A 12 0.95 -18.12 -20.59
CA GLY A 12 1.94 -17.19 -21.16
C GLY A 12 2.86 -16.58 -20.11
N SER A 13 3.85 -15.82 -20.55
CA SER A 13 4.83 -15.15 -19.66
C SER A 13 4.15 -14.18 -18.69
N GLU A 14 3.09 -13.52 -19.15
CA GLU A 14 2.23 -12.58 -18.43
C GLU A 14 1.64 -13.20 -17.17
N SER A 15 1.30 -14.49 -17.23
CA SER A 15 0.67 -15.22 -16.13
C SER A 15 1.64 -15.62 -15.02
N CYS A 16 2.95 -15.44 -15.24
CA CYS A 16 4.04 -15.92 -14.39
C CYS A 16 5.06 -14.83 -14.01
N VAL A 17 4.72 -13.55 -14.17
CA VAL A 17 5.64 -12.44 -13.86
C VAL A 17 5.84 -12.24 -12.35
N LYS A 18 6.95 -11.59 -12.01
CA LYS A 18 7.23 -11.11 -10.66
C LYS A 18 6.88 -9.63 -10.55
N LEU A 19 6.21 -9.27 -9.46
CA LEU A 19 5.76 -7.93 -9.15
C LEU A 19 6.39 -7.46 -7.84
N ASP A 20 6.80 -6.20 -7.80
CA ASP A 20 7.24 -5.51 -6.58
C ASP A 20 6.06 -4.78 -5.92
N VAL A 21 6.02 -4.85 -4.60
CA VAL A 21 5.05 -4.13 -3.76
C VAL A 21 5.64 -2.77 -3.39
N VAL A 22 4.90 -1.72 -3.70
CA VAL A 22 5.29 -0.33 -3.40
C VAL A 22 4.20 0.39 -2.61
N VAL A 23 4.57 1.52 -1.99
CA VAL A 23 3.63 2.40 -1.31
C VAL A 23 3.40 3.62 -2.18
N LEU A 24 2.14 4.02 -2.33
CA LEU A 24 1.74 5.20 -3.10
C LEU A 24 1.07 6.25 -2.22
N GLU A 25 1.09 7.50 -2.66
CA GLU A 25 0.34 8.58 -2.00
C GLU A 25 -1.17 8.29 -2.00
N GLY A 26 -1.85 8.55 -0.88
CA GLY A 26 -3.29 8.25 -0.75
C GLY A 26 -4.19 9.05 -1.68
N ASP A 27 -3.74 10.24 -2.09
CA ASP A 27 -4.36 11.16 -3.04
C ASP A 27 -4.01 10.86 -4.50
N PHE A 28 -3.30 9.77 -4.79
CA PHE A 28 -3.20 9.23 -6.15
C PHE A 28 -4.56 8.67 -6.62
N ASN A 29 -5.48 9.59 -6.85
CA ASN A 29 -6.87 9.35 -7.15
C ASN A 29 -7.14 9.91 -8.54
N ASN A 30 -7.29 9.01 -9.48
CA ASN A 30 -7.63 9.34 -10.86
C ASN A 30 -9.01 8.71 -11.06
N GLU A 31 -10.02 9.28 -10.37
CA GLU A 31 -11.38 8.70 -10.30
C GLU A 31 -12.08 8.70 -11.66
N ASP A 32 -11.54 9.45 -12.63
CA ASP A 32 -12.10 9.59 -13.98
C ASP A 32 -11.20 9.00 -15.08
N ASP A 33 -9.92 8.71 -14.81
CA ASP A 33 -8.98 8.12 -15.77
C ASP A 33 -8.25 6.91 -15.15
N GLU A 34 -8.69 5.69 -15.52
CA GLU A 34 -7.96 4.44 -15.22
C GLU A 34 -6.62 4.34 -16.00
N ASP A 35 -6.28 5.36 -16.79
CA ASP A 35 -5.16 5.41 -17.72
C ASP A 35 -4.06 6.37 -17.22
N TRP A 36 -3.37 6.02 -16.12
CA TRP A 36 -2.13 6.70 -15.74
C TRP A 36 -0.93 6.22 -16.57
N SER A 37 0.07 7.10 -16.73
CA SER A 37 1.35 6.72 -17.31
C SER A 37 2.25 6.02 -16.28
N GLN A 38 3.28 5.30 -16.74
CA GLN A 38 4.26 4.68 -15.85
C GLN A 38 5.01 5.76 -15.04
N GLU A 39 5.33 6.89 -15.67
CA GLU A 39 5.99 8.03 -15.03
C GLU A 39 5.09 8.66 -13.95
N GLU A 40 3.79 8.78 -14.24
CA GLU A 40 2.82 9.27 -13.27
C GLU A 40 2.76 8.33 -12.05
N PHE A 41 2.66 7.01 -12.27
CA PHE A 41 2.68 6.02 -11.20
C PHE A 41 3.96 6.14 -10.35
N GLU A 42 5.13 6.17 -10.97
CA GLU A 42 6.41 6.24 -10.28
C GLU A 42 6.59 7.56 -9.51
N SER A 43 6.00 8.66 -9.98
CA SER A 43 6.03 9.93 -9.27
C SER A 43 5.22 9.94 -7.96
N HIS A 44 4.24 9.05 -7.83
CA HIS A 44 3.44 8.88 -6.61
C HIS A 44 4.02 7.83 -5.65
N VAL A 45 5.14 7.19 -5.97
CA VAL A 45 5.78 6.22 -5.07
C VAL A 45 6.38 6.93 -3.87
N VAL A 46 5.89 6.57 -2.69
CA VAL A 46 6.32 7.15 -1.42
C VAL A 46 7.55 6.43 -0.91
N LYS A 47 8.61 7.20 -0.66
CA LYS A 47 9.81 6.74 0.03
C LYS A 47 9.74 7.03 1.52
N GLU A 48 10.55 6.32 2.29
CA GLU A 48 10.76 6.61 3.69
C GLU A 48 11.27 8.04 3.93
N ARG A 49 11.01 8.55 5.14
CA ARG A 49 11.58 9.82 5.58
C ARG A 49 13.08 9.67 5.78
N GLU A 50 13.83 10.75 5.53
CA GLU A 50 15.28 10.75 5.71
C GLU A 50 15.68 10.25 7.11
N GLY A 51 16.60 9.29 7.16
CA GLY A 51 17.07 8.66 8.40
C GLY A 51 16.11 7.65 9.04
N ARG A 52 15.00 7.28 8.38
CA ARG A 52 14.11 6.19 8.83
C ARG A 52 14.45 4.87 8.16
N ARG A 53 13.88 3.79 8.71
CA ARG A 53 13.87 2.46 8.06
C ARG A 53 13.00 2.51 6.80
N PRO A 54 13.15 1.55 5.87
CA PRO A 54 12.27 1.44 4.71
C PRO A 54 10.80 1.49 5.13
N LEU A 55 9.98 2.22 4.39
CA LEU A 55 8.57 2.44 4.74
C LEU A 55 7.78 1.13 4.83
N LEU A 56 8.17 0.14 4.02
CA LEU A 56 7.62 -1.19 3.96
C LEU A 56 8.73 -2.23 4.20
N THR A 57 8.41 -3.29 4.94
CA THR A 57 9.33 -4.42 5.23
C THR A 57 8.57 -5.74 5.18
N GLY A 58 9.27 -6.87 4.99
CA GLY A 58 8.66 -8.21 4.87
C GLY A 58 8.68 -8.72 3.42
N ASP A 59 7.64 -9.44 3.02
CA ASP A 59 7.50 -10.05 1.72
C ASP A 59 6.99 -9.04 0.68
N LEU A 60 7.91 -8.28 0.09
CA LEU A 60 7.59 -7.18 -0.83
C LEU A 60 7.58 -7.59 -2.31
N GLN A 61 7.53 -8.89 -2.59
CA GLN A 61 7.47 -9.41 -3.95
C GLN A 61 6.36 -10.45 -4.08
N VAL A 62 5.63 -10.37 -5.18
CA VAL A 62 4.57 -11.31 -5.54
C VAL A 62 4.98 -12.00 -6.84
N THR A 63 4.92 -13.33 -6.87
CA THR A 63 5.07 -14.09 -8.12
C THR A 63 3.71 -14.58 -8.56
N LEU A 64 3.32 -14.24 -9.78
CA LEU A 64 2.08 -14.76 -10.36
C LEU A 64 2.26 -16.23 -10.75
N LYS A 65 1.20 -17.01 -10.58
CA LYS A 65 1.06 -18.35 -11.11
C LYS A 65 -0.32 -18.46 -11.74
N GLU A 66 -0.36 -18.71 -13.04
CA GLU A 66 -1.62 -18.74 -13.81
C GLU A 66 -2.43 -17.44 -13.63
N GLY A 67 -1.73 -16.30 -13.55
CA GLY A 67 -2.32 -14.98 -13.38
C GLY A 67 -2.72 -14.64 -11.95
N VAL A 68 -2.50 -15.53 -10.98
CA VAL A 68 -2.85 -15.33 -9.57
C VAL A 68 -1.59 -15.21 -8.73
N GLY A 69 -1.49 -14.14 -7.95
CA GLY A 69 -0.41 -13.92 -6.99
C GLY A 69 -0.97 -13.85 -5.57
N THR A 70 -0.21 -14.35 -4.61
CA THR A 70 -0.52 -14.17 -3.17
C THR A 70 0.49 -13.20 -2.58
N LEU A 71 0.00 -12.17 -1.91
CA LEU A 71 0.82 -11.24 -1.16
C LEU A 71 1.15 -11.85 0.20
N GLY A 72 2.44 -11.92 0.54
CA GLY A 72 2.93 -12.40 1.83
C GLY A 72 2.77 -11.37 2.95
N ASP A 73 3.42 -11.64 4.08
CA ASP A 73 3.35 -10.77 5.24
C ASP A 73 4.27 -9.56 5.07
N PHE A 74 3.72 -8.36 5.23
CA PHE A 74 4.48 -7.12 5.20
C PHE A 74 4.08 -6.19 6.35
N THR A 75 4.94 -5.23 6.66
CA THR A 75 4.74 -4.28 7.76
C THR A 75 5.16 -2.88 7.34
N PHE A 76 4.29 -1.91 7.62
CA PHE A 76 4.61 -0.50 7.55
C PHE A 76 5.45 -0.09 8.77
N THR A 77 6.55 0.61 8.55
CA THR A 77 7.43 1.08 9.63
C THR A 77 7.09 2.48 10.13
N ASP A 78 6.19 3.16 9.44
CA ASP A 78 5.73 4.50 9.76
C ASP A 78 4.22 4.64 9.52
N ASN A 79 3.60 5.59 10.20
CA ASN A 79 2.18 5.88 10.02
C ASN A 79 1.95 6.81 8.83
N SER A 80 0.72 6.91 8.35
CA SER A 80 0.37 7.76 7.21
C SER A 80 0.12 9.21 7.59
N SER A 81 0.19 9.63 8.86
CA SER A 81 -0.23 10.97 9.29
C SER A 81 0.69 12.11 8.83
N TRP A 82 1.94 11.78 8.46
CA TRP A 82 2.93 12.76 8.03
C TRP A 82 2.82 13.15 6.55
N ILE A 83 2.13 12.35 5.72
CA ILE A 83 1.89 12.68 4.32
C ILE A 83 0.65 13.54 4.17
N ARG A 84 0.60 14.35 3.11
CA ARG A 84 -0.48 15.33 2.84
C ARG A 84 -1.88 14.70 2.88
N SER A 85 -2.06 13.56 2.21
CA SER A 85 -3.33 12.84 2.15
C SER A 85 -3.69 12.07 3.41
N ARG A 86 -2.77 11.97 4.37
CA ARG A 86 -2.91 11.19 5.62
C ARG A 86 -3.24 9.71 5.41
N LYS A 87 -3.09 9.21 4.18
CA LYS A 87 -3.43 7.87 3.74
C LYS A 87 -2.32 7.37 2.81
N PHE A 88 -2.18 6.06 2.75
CA PHE A 88 -1.36 5.37 1.76
C PHE A 88 -2.23 4.50 0.88
N ARG A 89 -1.69 4.11 -0.27
CA ARG A 89 -2.18 3.01 -1.10
C ARG A 89 -1.06 1.99 -1.26
N LEU A 90 -1.41 0.73 -1.53
CA LEU A 90 -0.44 -0.23 -2.05
C LEU A 90 -0.45 -0.18 -3.57
N GLY A 91 0.74 -0.22 -4.16
CA GLY A 91 0.94 -0.39 -5.58
C GLY A 91 1.62 -1.73 -5.88
N LEU A 92 1.33 -2.29 -7.05
CA LEU A 92 2.09 -3.39 -7.62
C LEU A 92 2.63 -2.95 -8.97
N LYS A 93 3.93 -3.16 -9.19
CA LYS A 93 4.59 -2.90 -10.48
C LYS A 93 5.43 -4.09 -10.90
N LEU A 94 5.76 -4.19 -12.18
CA LEU A 94 6.69 -5.21 -12.65
C LEU A 94 8.04 -5.08 -11.95
N ALA A 95 8.59 -6.21 -11.52
CA ALA A 95 9.95 -6.26 -11.02
C ALA A 95 10.94 -5.90 -12.14
N SER A 96 12.12 -5.41 -11.77
CA SER A 96 13.17 -5.12 -12.75
C SER A 96 13.63 -6.39 -13.49
N GLY A 97 13.96 -6.24 -14.78
CA GLY A 97 14.46 -7.35 -15.62
C GLY A 97 13.42 -8.01 -16.54
N TYR A 98 12.18 -7.52 -16.55
CA TYR A 98 11.19 -7.87 -17.57
C TYR A 98 11.19 -6.80 -18.67
N GLU A 99 11.78 -7.11 -19.82
CA GLU A 99 11.79 -6.22 -21.00
C GLU A 99 10.79 -6.69 -22.07
N GLY A 100 10.18 -5.74 -22.78
CA GLY A 100 9.37 -6.02 -23.98
C GLY A 100 7.87 -6.26 -23.75
N MET A 101 7.38 -6.20 -22.51
CA MET A 101 5.97 -6.41 -22.18
C MET A 101 5.46 -5.34 -21.20
N ARG A 102 4.45 -4.57 -21.61
CA ARG A 102 3.83 -3.55 -20.75
C ARG A 102 2.67 -4.17 -19.98
N ILE A 103 2.86 -4.39 -18.68
CA ILE A 103 1.78 -4.66 -17.74
C ILE A 103 1.50 -3.38 -16.97
N ARG A 104 0.24 -2.94 -16.96
CA ARG A 104 -0.18 -1.77 -16.18
C ARG A 104 -0.05 -2.08 -14.69
N GLU A 105 0.46 -1.11 -13.94
CA GLU A 105 0.58 -1.19 -12.50
C GLU A 105 -0.80 -1.31 -11.85
N ALA A 106 -0.86 -1.94 -10.68
CA ALA A 106 -2.08 -1.99 -9.89
C ALA A 106 -1.96 -1.04 -8.69
N LYS A 107 -3.10 -0.52 -8.24
CA LYS A 107 -3.19 0.21 -6.97
C LYS A 107 -4.41 -0.22 -6.18
N THR A 108 -4.31 -0.16 -4.85
CA THR A 108 -5.45 -0.37 -3.96
C THR A 108 -6.22 0.93 -3.71
N GLU A 109 -7.36 0.78 -3.04
CA GLU A 109 -7.99 1.89 -2.32
C GLU A 109 -7.07 2.47 -1.24
N ALA A 110 -7.29 3.75 -0.92
CA ALA A 110 -6.50 4.47 0.06
C ALA A 110 -6.92 4.11 1.49
N PHE A 111 -5.94 3.82 2.35
CA PHE A 111 -6.16 3.46 3.75
C PHE A 111 -5.24 4.21 4.71
N HIS A 112 -5.69 4.32 5.97
CA HIS A 112 -4.88 4.90 7.03
C HIS A 112 -3.94 3.86 7.62
N VAL A 113 -2.66 4.22 7.74
CA VAL A 113 -1.70 3.47 8.55
C VAL A 113 -1.52 4.23 9.85
N LYS A 114 -1.90 3.63 10.97
CA LYS A 114 -1.80 4.25 12.29
C LYS A 114 -0.60 3.68 13.02
N ASP A 115 0.08 4.54 13.77
CA ASP A 115 1.07 4.07 14.74
C ASP A 115 0.36 3.28 15.84
N HIS A 116 1.02 2.23 16.33
CA HIS A 116 0.50 1.40 17.42
C HIS A 116 0.23 2.22 18.69
N ARG A 117 0.96 3.34 18.86
CA ARG A 117 0.69 4.33 19.91
C ARG A 117 -0.74 4.86 19.89
N GLY A 118 -1.36 5.02 18.71
CA GLY A 118 -2.73 5.51 18.60
C GLY A 118 -3.76 4.57 19.23
N GLU A 119 -3.54 3.26 19.15
CA GLU A 119 -4.35 2.25 19.84
C GLU A 119 -4.06 2.22 21.34
N LEU A 120 -2.78 2.33 21.71
CA LEU A 120 -2.37 2.45 23.10
C LEU A 120 -2.99 3.69 23.74
N TYR A 121 -3.07 4.86 23.09
CA TYR A 121 -3.58 6.09 23.70
C TYR A 121 -5.10 6.29 23.60
N LYS A 122 -5.88 5.29 23.13
CA LYS A 122 -7.34 5.40 23.10
C LYS A 122 -7.88 5.64 24.50
N LYS A 123 -8.60 6.75 24.68
CA LYS A 123 -9.38 7.01 25.88
C LYS A 123 -10.50 5.98 25.99
N HIS A 124 -10.77 5.53 27.20
CA HIS A 124 -11.87 4.59 27.45
C HIS A 124 -13.18 5.35 27.61
N TYR A 125 -14.23 4.87 26.95
CA TYR A 125 -15.58 5.38 27.13
C TYR A 125 -16.60 4.22 27.20
N PRO A 126 -17.42 4.16 28.27
CA PRO A 126 -17.36 5.00 29.46
C PRO A 126 -16.09 4.71 30.31
N PRO A 127 -15.56 5.69 31.06
CA PRO A 127 -14.39 5.45 31.90
C PRO A 127 -14.68 4.45 33.03
N ALA A 128 -13.72 3.56 33.31
CA ALA A 128 -13.78 2.61 34.41
C ALA A 128 -12.96 3.09 35.62
N LEU A 129 -13.36 2.68 36.84
CA LEU A 129 -12.66 3.02 38.08
C LEU A 129 -11.18 2.58 38.12
N LYS A 130 -10.80 1.61 37.28
CA LYS A 130 -9.44 1.06 37.19
C LYS A 130 -8.66 1.58 35.99
N ASP A 131 -9.21 2.54 35.24
CA ASP A 131 -8.51 3.13 34.11
C ASP A 131 -7.36 4.00 34.62
N ASP A 132 -6.19 3.84 34.00
CA ASP A 132 -5.10 4.77 34.22
C ASP A 132 -5.51 6.18 33.79
N VAL A 133 -4.99 7.20 34.48
CA VAL A 133 -5.34 8.62 34.25
C VAL A 133 -5.25 9.03 32.77
N TRP A 134 -4.26 8.53 32.06
CA TRP A 134 -4.02 8.84 30.65
C TRP A 134 -5.07 8.22 29.69
N ARG A 135 -5.94 7.31 30.17
CA ARG A 135 -7.10 6.74 29.46
C ARG A 135 -8.40 7.52 29.72
N LEU A 136 -8.43 8.49 30.62
CA LEU A 136 -9.63 9.28 30.93
C LEU A 136 -9.87 10.44 29.96
N GLU A 137 -11.13 10.73 29.65
CA GLU A 137 -11.53 11.91 28.87
C GLU A 137 -11.30 13.22 29.66
N LYS A 138 -11.04 14.32 28.95
CA LYS A 138 -10.85 15.68 29.52
C LYS A 138 -9.64 15.86 30.46
N ILE A 139 -8.69 14.93 30.44
CA ILE A 139 -7.38 15.08 31.06
C ILE A 139 -6.33 15.30 29.96
N GLY A 140 -5.66 16.45 29.98
CA GLY A 140 -4.63 16.88 29.03
C GLY A 140 -3.64 17.84 29.68
#